data_AF-A0A968JRA4-F1
#
_entry.id   AF-A0A968JRA4-F1
#
_cell.length_a   1.000
_cell.length_b   1.000
_cell.length_c   1.000
_cell.angle_alpha   90.00
_cell.angle_beta   90.00
_cell.angle_gamma   90.00
#
_symmetry.space_group_name_H-M   'P 1'
#
loop_
_entity.id
_entity.type
_entity.pdbx_description
1 polymer ?
#
loop_
_entity_poly.entity_id
_entity_poly.type
_entity_poly.pdbx_seq_one_letter_code
_entity_poly.pdbx_strand_id
1 'polypeptide(L)'
;SPERLLSELAQERIAQMNVNLFAIDEAHCISQWGYDFRPPYLQIVDIRALHPKVPVLALTATATQKVEQDIQEKLSFATKNVFRVSHARANLAYVVLHEEAKENKLLQMVQKIKGTAVVYVRNRKKTKDLALFCSKR
;
A
#
# COMPACT_ATOMS: atom_id res chain seq x y z
N SER A 1 5.40 13.90 -2.97
CA SER A 1 5.08 13.19 -1.72
C SER A 1 4.07 14.03 -0.95
N PRO A 2 3.28 13.43 -0.05
CA PRO A 2 2.28 14.15 0.75
C PRO A 2 2.89 15.31 1.54
N GLU A 3 4.11 15.16 2.05
CA GLU A 3 4.79 16.20 2.83
C GLU A 3 5.14 17.43 1.99
N ARG A 4 5.55 17.21 0.73
CA ARG A 4 5.87 18.31 -0.21
C ARG A 4 4.64 19.06 -0.65
N LEU A 5 3.49 18.40 -0.69
CA LEU A 5 2.22 19.02 -1.05
C LEU A 5 1.87 20.16 -0.09
N LEU A 6 2.30 20.06 1.17
CA LEU A 6 2.01 21.03 2.23
C LEU A 6 2.89 22.27 2.18
N SER A 7 3.93 22.28 1.35
CA SER A 7 4.79 23.46 1.23
C SER A 7 4.04 24.59 0.52
N GLU A 8 4.23 25.82 1.02
CA GLU A 8 3.61 27.04 0.44
C GLU A 8 3.90 27.15 -1.06
N LEU A 9 5.15 26.95 -1.45
CA LEU A 9 5.57 26.97 -2.86
C LEU A 9 4.79 25.96 -3.72
N ALA A 10 4.47 24.77 -3.20
CA ALA A 10 3.68 23.79 -3.93
C ALA A 10 2.22 24.22 -4.04
N GLN A 11 1.63 24.69 -2.94
CA GLN A 11 0.24 25.15 -2.90
C GLN A 11 0.01 26.34 -3.86
N GLU A 12 0.89 27.34 -3.85
CA GLU A 12 0.82 28.49 -4.76
C GLU A 12 0.90 28.08 -6.23
N ARG A 13 1.83 27.18 -6.55
CA ARG A 13 1.97 26.66 -7.93
C ARG A 13 0.74 25.88 -8.36
N ILE A 14 0.23 25.00 -7.50
CA ILE A 14 -0.96 24.21 -7.81
C ILE A 14 -2.16 25.12 -8.02
N ALA A 15 -2.33 26.16 -7.21
CA ALA A 15 -3.43 27.13 -7.35
C ALA A 15 -3.45 27.82 -8.72
N GLN A 16 -2.27 28.08 -9.32
CA GLN A 16 -2.14 28.72 -10.62
C GLN A 16 -2.22 27.74 -11.81
N MET A 17 -2.12 26.43 -11.55
CA MET A 17 -2.20 25.41 -12.60
C MET A 17 -3.64 25.15 -13.02
N ASN A 18 -3.85 24.90 -14.31
CA ASN A 18 -5.10 24.33 -14.80
C ASN A 18 -5.12 22.82 -14.53
N VAL A 19 -5.59 22.41 -13.35
CA VAL A 19 -5.62 21.01 -12.93
C VAL A 19 -6.93 20.36 -13.38
N ASN A 20 -6.84 19.17 -13.99
CA ASN A 20 -8.00 18.41 -14.44
C ASN A 20 -8.36 17.22 -13.55
N LEU A 21 -7.42 16.72 -12.75
CA LEU A 21 -7.59 15.56 -11.88
C LEU A 21 -6.52 15.54 -10.78
N PHE A 22 -6.91 15.16 -9.56
CA PHE A 22 -5.96 14.71 -8.54
C PHE A 22 -6.03 13.20 -8.39
N ALA A 23 -4.89 12.52 -8.60
CA ALA A 23 -4.75 11.10 -8.35
C ALA A 23 -3.95 10.86 -7.06
N ILE A 24 -4.53 10.15 -6.10
CA ILE A 24 -3.89 9.74 -4.84
C ILE A 24 -3.63 8.25 -4.95
N ASP A 25 -2.37 7.90 -5.14
CA ASP A 25 -1.93 6.51 -5.09
C ASP A 25 -1.67 6.06 -3.64
N GLU A 26 -1.69 4.74 -3.41
CA GLU A 26 -1.59 4.13 -2.08
C GLU A 26 -2.53 4.77 -1.04
N ALA A 27 -3.76 5.09 -1.46
CA ALA A 27 -4.72 5.84 -0.65
C ALA A 27 -5.05 5.18 0.69
N HIS A 28 -4.81 3.87 0.85
CA HIS A 28 -4.94 3.18 2.14
C HIS A 28 -4.10 3.81 3.26
N CYS A 29 -3.02 4.54 2.93
CA CYS A 29 -2.17 5.25 3.88
C CYS A 29 -2.93 6.29 4.74
N ILE A 30 -4.10 6.77 4.29
CA ILE A 30 -4.91 7.76 5.00
C ILE A 30 -5.70 7.16 6.18
N SER A 31 -5.89 5.83 6.19
CA SER A 31 -6.66 5.14 7.22
C SER A 31 -5.75 4.57 8.30
N GLN A 32 -6.08 4.82 9.57
CA GLN A 32 -5.42 4.20 10.72
C GLN A 32 -5.69 2.69 10.80
N TRP A 33 -6.73 2.23 10.12
CA TRP A 33 -7.07 0.81 9.97
C TRP A 33 -6.35 0.17 8.77
N GLY A 34 -5.60 0.97 8.00
CA GLY A 34 -4.67 0.50 6.99
C GLY A 34 -3.36 0.00 7.61
N TYR A 35 -2.62 -0.81 6.86
CA TYR A 35 -1.36 -1.41 7.32
C TYR A 35 -0.16 -0.45 7.27
N ASP A 36 -0.29 0.71 6.61
CA ASP A 36 0.77 1.72 6.46
C ASP A 36 0.21 3.14 6.66
N PHE A 37 -0.38 3.41 7.82
CA PHE A 37 -0.93 4.73 8.13
C PHE A 37 0.16 5.82 8.14
N ARG A 38 -0.06 6.90 7.39
CA ARG A 38 0.84 8.05 7.31
C ARG A 38 0.09 9.34 7.61
N PRO A 39 0.38 10.03 8.74
CA PRO A 39 -0.31 11.27 9.10
C PRO A 39 -0.38 12.34 8.01
N PRO A 40 0.67 12.58 7.18
CA PRO A 40 0.60 13.55 6.08
C PRO A 40 -0.50 13.31 5.04
N TYR A 41 -0.99 12.08 4.88
CA TYR A 41 -2.09 11.79 3.95
C TYR A 41 -3.41 12.45 4.37
N LEU A 42 -3.62 12.73 5.67
CA LEU A 42 -4.83 13.37 6.16
C LEU A 42 -5.00 14.79 5.62
N GLN A 43 -3.89 15.46 5.30
CA GLN A 43 -3.88 16.85 4.82
C GLN A 43 -4.03 16.95 3.30
N ILE A 44 -4.09 15.82 2.57
CA ILE A 44 -4.31 15.82 1.12
C ILE A 44 -5.66 16.44 0.76
N VAL A 45 -6.65 16.36 1.66
CA VAL A 45 -7.98 16.94 1.44
C VAL A 45 -7.93 18.46 1.18
N ASP A 46 -6.93 19.15 1.71
CA ASP A 46 -6.80 20.61 1.64
C ASP A 46 -6.61 21.11 0.19
N ILE A 47 -6.12 20.26 -0.72
CA ILE A 47 -6.01 20.60 -2.16
C ILE A 47 -7.35 20.93 -2.81
N ARG A 48 -8.45 20.43 -2.23
CA ARG A 48 -9.80 20.74 -2.72
C ARG A 48 -10.15 22.21 -2.50
N ALA A 49 -9.57 22.88 -1.50
CA ALA A 49 -9.76 24.31 -1.32
C ALA A 49 -9.13 25.11 -2.48
N LEU A 50 -8.00 24.63 -3.02
CA LEU A 50 -7.37 25.24 -4.19
C LEU A 50 -8.19 25.03 -5.47
N HIS A 51 -8.77 23.83 -5.63
CA HIS A 51 -9.45 23.40 -6.85
C HIS A 51 -10.74 22.61 -6.53
N PRO A 52 -11.83 23.28 -6.11
CA PRO A 52 -13.00 22.62 -5.54
C PRO A 52 -13.82 21.80 -6.55
N LYS A 53 -13.71 22.14 -7.85
CA LYS A 53 -14.42 21.44 -8.93
C LYS A 53 -13.62 20.30 -9.54
N VAL A 54 -12.34 20.16 -9.18
CA VAL A 54 -11.47 19.14 -9.78
C VAL A 54 -11.77 17.78 -9.16
N PRO A 55 -11.98 16.74 -9.99
CA PRO A 55 -12.23 15.39 -9.50
C PRO A 55 -11.01 14.83 -8.77
N VAL A 56 -11.29 13.90 -7.85
CA VAL A 56 -10.27 13.18 -7.09
C VAL A 56 -10.44 11.68 -7.35
N LEU A 57 -9.35 11.02 -7.72
CA LEU A 57 -9.26 9.58 -7.89
C LEU A 57 -8.31 9.03 -6.83
N ALA A 58 -8.82 8.13 -5.99
CA ALA A 58 -8.02 7.42 -4.99
C ALA A 58 -7.80 5.98 -5.44
N LEU A 59 -6.54 5.53 -5.49
CA LEU A 59 -6.15 4.20 -5.92
C LEU A 59 -5.42 3.48 -4.80
N THR A 60 -5.68 2.18 -4.65
CA THR A 60 -4.93 1.29 -3.75
C THR A 60 -5.12 -0.16 -4.19
N ALA A 61 -4.08 -0.97 -4.02
CA ALA A 61 -4.16 -2.40 -4.30
C ALA A 61 -4.96 -3.16 -3.23
N THR A 62 -4.87 -2.73 -1.97
CA THR A 62 -5.55 -3.38 -0.85
C THR A 62 -6.29 -2.36 0.01
N ALA A 63 -7.56 -2.64 0.30
CA ALA A 63 -8.38 -1.89 1.22
C ALA A 63 -9.48 -2.81 1.75
N THR A 64 -9.68 -2.81 3.07
CA THR A 64 -10.89 -3.40 3.65
C THR A 64 -12.05 -2.43 3.45
N GLN A 65 -13.30 -2.91 3.59
CA GLN A 65 -14.48 -2.04 3.50
C GLN A 65 -14.38 -0.81 4.42
N LYS A 66 -13.79 -0.96 5.60
CA LYS A 66 -13.56 0.14 6.55
C LYS A 66 -12.54 1.15 6.01
N VAL A 67 -11.43 0.68 5.46
CA VAL A 67 -10.39 1.54 4.86
C VAL A 67 -10.96 2.31 3.66
N GLU A 68 -11.79 1.68 2.83
CA GLU A 68 -12.43 2.35 1.69
C GLU A 68 -13.40 3.45 2.11
N GLN A 69 -14.16 3.24 3.20
CA GLN A 69 -15.03 4.26 3.76
C GLN A 69 -14.20 5.43 4.31
N ASP A 70 -13.15 5.12 5.08
CA ASP A 70 -12.19 6.10 5.59
C ASP A 70 -11.57 6.96 4.47
N ILE A 71 -11.16 6.35 3.35
CA ILE A 71 -10.57 7.07 2.21
C ILE A 71 -11.57 8.09 1.66
N GLN A 72 -12.80 7.65 1.39
CA GLN A 72 -13.83 8.52 0.80
C GLN A 72 -14.21 9.66 1.73
N GLU A 73 -14.29 9.40 3.03
CA GLU A 73 -14.65 10.39 4.04
C GLU A 73 -13.51 11.40 4.24
N LYS A 74 -12.28 10.93 4.44
CA LYS A 74 -11.12 11.79 4.70
C LYS A 74 -10.70 12.60 3.47
N LEU A 75 -10.90 12.08 2.26
CA LEU A 75 -10.70 12.84 1.03
C LEU A 75 -11.96 13.59 0.59
N SER A 76 -13.01 13.68 1.41
CA SER A 76 -14.25 14.44 1.14
C SER A 76 -14.84 14.17 -0.24
N PHE A 77 -15.07 12.90 -0.56
CA PHE A 77 -15.72 12.51 -1.81
C PHE A 77 -17.19 12.98 -1.80
N ALA A 78 -17.59 13.78 -2.79
CA ALA A 78 -18.95 14.27 -2.93
C ALA A 78 -19.96 13.13 -3.15
N THR A 79 -19.54 12.05 -3.82
CA THR A 79 -20.35 10.86 -4.05
C THR A 79 -19.50 9.62 -3.79
N LYS A 80 -20.04 8.66 -3.05
CA LYS A 80 -19.37 7.40 -2.74
C LYS A 80 -19.39 6.48 -3.97
N ASN A 81 -18.31 6.51 -4.75
CA ASN A 81 -18.16 5.78 -6.01
C ASN A 81 -16.94 4.85 -5.92
N VAL A 82 -17.17 3.63 -5.44
CA VAL A 82 -16.10 2.62 -5.27
C VAL A 82 -16.13 1.62 -6.42
N PHE A 83 -14.99 1.46 -7.09
CA PHE A 83 -14.78 0.38 -8.05
C PHE A 83 -13.88 -0.69 -7.43
N ARG A 84 -14.40 -1.91 -7.32
CA ARG A 84 -13.64 -3.07 -6.82
C ARG A 84 -13.48 -4.09 -7.94
N VAL A 85 -12.25 -4.51 -8.16
CA VAL A 85 -11.92 -5.64 -9.03
C VAL A 85 -11.53 -6.82 -8.14
N SER A 86 -11.79 -8.04 -8.58
CA SER A 86 -11.42 -9.25 -7.84
C SER A 86 -9.91 -9.33 -7.63
N HIS A 87 -9.50 -9.61 -6.40
CA HIS A 87 -8.11 -9.89 -6.02
C HIS A 87 -7.69 -11.34 -6.30
N ALA A 88 -8.61 -12.20 -6.74
CA ALA A 88 -8.34 -13.61 -6.95
C ALA A 88 -7.29 -13.80 -8.06
N ARG A 89 -6.20 -14.50 -7.72
CA ARG A 89 -5.15 -14.86 -8.67
C ARG A 89 -5.18 -16.37 -8.87
N ALA A 90 -5.77 -16.80 -9.99
CA ALA A 90 -5.91 -18.23 -10.33
C ALA A 90 -4.56 -18.94 -10.47
N ASN A 91 -3.48 -18.20 -10.70
CA ASN A 91 -2.11 -18.69 -10.79
C ASN A 91 -1.38 -18.78 -9.44
N LEU A 92 -2.03 -18.44 -8.32
CA LEU A 92 -1.45 -18.55 -6.97
C LEU A 92 -2.14 -19.68 -6.18
N ALA A 93 -1.33 -20.61 -5.67
CA ALA A 93 -1.77 -21.62 -4.72
C ALA A 93 -1.37 -21.20 -3.29
N TYR A 94 -2.31 -21.33 -2.35
CA TYR A 94 -2.07 -21.04 -0.93
C TYR A 94 -1.92 -22.35 -0.16
N VAL A 95 -0.82 -22.50 0.57
CA VAL A 95 -0.54 -23.69 1.40
C VAL A 95 -0.10 -23.23 2.79
N VAL A 96 -0.73 -23.76 3.83
CA VAL A 96 -0.39 -23.49 5.23
C VAL A 96 0.12 -24.78 5.86
N LEU A 97 1.35 -24.77 6.37
CA LEU A 97 1.97 -25.93 7.02
C LEU A 97 2.33 -25.58 8.46
N HIS A 98 2.04 -26.49 9.39
CA HIS A 98 2.47 -26.41 10.78
C HIS A 98 3.78 -27.16 10.93
N GLU A 99 4.86 -26.46 11.27
CA GLU A 99 6.21 -27.01 11.33
C GLU A 99 6.97 -26.42 12.52
N GLU A 100 7.60 -27.27 13.32
CA GLU A 100 8.48 -26.85 14.41
C GLU A 100 9.85 -26.41 13.87
N ALA A 101 10.45 -27.22 12.99
CA ALA A 101 11.75 -26.97 12.37
C ALA A 101 11.63 -26.20 11.03
N LYS A 102 11.11 -24.96 11.10
CA LYS A 102 10.79 -24.14 9.92
C LYS A 102 11.97 -23.92 8.95
N GLU A 103 13.20 -23.83 9.46
CA GLU A 103 14.40 -23.55 8.66
C GLU A 103 14.77 -24.74 7.77
N ASN A 104 14.70 -25.96 8.31
CA ASN A 104 14.93 -27.19 7.53
C ASN A 104 13.84 -27.37 6.48
N LYS A 105 12.58 -27.10 6.82
CA LYS A 105 11.47 -27.17 5.87
C LYS A 105 11.64 -26.17 4.73
N LEU A 106 12.01 -24.93 5.05
CA LEU A 106 12.29 -23.90 4.05
C LEU A 106 13.39 -24.36 3.09
N LEU A 107 14.51 -24.89 3.61
CA LEU A 107 15.60 -25.37 2.76
C LEU A 107 15.13 -26.47 1.79
N GLN A 108 14.36 -27.44 2.29
CA GLN A 108 13.77 -28.48 1.45
C GLN A 108 12.84 -27.91 0.37
N MET A 109 12.08 -26.86 0.68
CA MET A 109 11.19 -26.20 -0.28
C MET A 109 11.97 -25.44 -1.35
N VAL A 110 12.93 -24.61 -0.96
CA VAL A 110 13.73 -23.79 -1.88
C VAL A 110 14.55 -24.66 -2.83
N GLN A 111 15.03 -25.82 -2.36
CA GLN A 111 15.74 -26.78 -3.22
C GLN A 111 14.83 -27.47 -4.26
N LYS A 112 13.53 -27.62 -3.97
CA LYS A 112 12.56 -28.28 -4.87
C LYS A 112 11.88 -27.32 -5.82
N ILE A 113 11.67 -26.07 -5.40
CA ILE A 113 10.99 -25.04 -6.19
C ILE A 113 11.96 -24.53 -7.25
N LYS A 114 11.59 -24.65 -8.52
CA LYS A 114 12.32 -24.03 -9.62
C LYS A 114 11.98 -22.54 -9.70
N GLY A 115 12.98 -21.69 -9.90
CA GLY A 115 12.81 -20.26 -10.07
C GLY A 115 13.13 -19.45 -8.81
N THR A 116 12.61 -18.23 -8.77
CA THR A 116 12.91 -17.26 -7.70
C THR A 116 11.83 -17.27 -6.64
N ALA A 117 12.23 -17.19 -5.37
CA ALA A 117 11.33 -17.11 -4.23
C ALA A 117 11.67 -15.91 -3.33
N VAL A 118 10.65 -15.38 -2.66
CA VAL A 118 10.80 -14.37 -1.61
C VAL A 118 10.44 -14.99 -0.28
N VAL A 119 11.33 -14.86 0.71
CA VAL A 119 11.12 -15.38 2.07
C VAL A 119 10.94 -14.22 3.04
N TYR A 120 9.74 -14.08 3.59
CA TYR A 120 9.46 -13.11 4.63
C TYR A 120 9.72 -13.70 6.02
N VAL A 121 10.46 -12.96 6.85
CA VAL A 121 10.70 -13.30 8.26
C VAL A 121 10.48 -12.07 9.13
N ARG A 122 10.19 -12.30 10.41
CA ARG A 122 9.70 -11.26 11.33
C ARG A 122 10.70 -10.14 11.62
N ASN A 123 12.00 -10.43 11.68
CA ASN A 123 12.99 -9.45 12.11
C ASN A 123 14.28 -9.51 11.29
N ARG A 124 15.00 -8.38 11.30
CA ARG A 124 16.20 -8.14 10.50
C ARG A 124 17.34 -9.11 10.81
N LYS A 125 17.51 -9.49 12.09
CA LYS A 125 18.52 -10.48 12.51
C LYS A 125 18.23 -11.82 11.84
N LYS A 126 17.00 -12.32 11.94
CA LYS A 126 16.58 -13.58 11.32
C LYS A 126 16.69 -13.54 9.80
N THR A 127 16.42 -12.40 9.15
CA THR A 127 16.68 -12.24 7.71
C THR A 127 18.14 -12.52 7.37
N LYS A 128 19.07 -11.93 8.13
CA LYS A 128 20.51 -12.11 7.92
C LYS A 128 20.94 -13.55 8.19
N ASP A 129 20.52 -14.11 9.32
CA ASP A 129 20.89 -15.46 9.74
C ASP A 129 20.40 -16.49 8.73
N LEU A 130 19.15 -16.36 8.26
CA LEU A 130 18.54 -17.27 7.30
C LEU A 130 19.14 -17.12 5.90
N ALA A 131 19.44 -15.88 5.47
CA ALA A 131 20.15 -15.66 4.21
C ALA A 131 21.50 -16.39 4.21
N LEU A 132 22.30 -16.24 5.27
CA LEU A 132 23.58 -16.93 5.41
C LEU A 132 23.43 -18.45 5.47
N PHE A 133 22.40 -18.96 6.16
CA PHE A 133 22.10 -20.38 6.21
C PHE A 133 21.80 -20.96 4.81
N CYS A 134 21.00 -20.26 4.01
CA CYS A 134 20.68 -20.65 2.65
C CYS A 134 21.85 -20.48 1.66
N SER A 135 22.76 -19.52 1.87
CA SER A 135 23.91 -19.30 0.97
C SER A 135 25.07 -20.29 1.17
N LYS A 136 25.13 -20.96 2.32
CA LYS A 136 26.21 -21.89 2.66
C LYS A 136 26.00 -23.31 2.13
N ARG A 137 24.93 -23.56 1.37
CA ARG A 137 24.54 -24.86 0.81
C ARG A 137 23.98 -24.69 -0.59
#